data_AF-A0A2E3SI61-F1
#
_entry.id   AF-A0A2E3SI61-F1
#
_cell.length_a   1.000
_cell.length_b   1.000
_cell.length_c   1.000
_cell.angle_alpha   90.00
_cell.angle_beta   90.00
_cell.angle_gamma   90.00
#
_symmetry.space_group_name_H-M   'P 1'
#
loop_
_entity.id
_entity.type
_entity.pdbx_description
1 polymer ?
#
loop_
_entity_poly.entity_id
_entity_poly.type
_entity_poly.pdbx_seq_one_letter_code
_entity_poly.pdbx_strand_id
1 'polypeptide(L)'
;MSNDNFIDFQQELIEGVLQKKIHLHQKYEYFLEKLSISNKSKVYKLILSKRLLSRLIRESNKILIDAQKCSTKYCSCFEDEDLDVKRPNSNWIH
;
A
#
# COMPACT_ATOMS: atom_id res chain seq x y z
N MET A 1 -18.91 -0.98 17.68
CA MET A 1 -19.44 0.04 16.75
C MET A 1 -20.81 -0.42 16.28
N SER A 2 -21.73 0.48 15.92
CA SER A 2 -22.92 0.08 15.14
C SER A 2 -22.48 -0.39 13.75
N ASN A 3 -23.28 -1.25 13.12
CA ASN A 3 -22.98 -1.78 11.78
C ASN A 3 -22.82 -0.65 10.75
N ASP A 4 -23.68 0.37 10.81
CA ASP A 4 -23.64 1.53 9.92
C ASP A 4 -22.32 2.32 10.05
N ASN A 5 -21.83 2.53 11.28
CA ASN A 5 -20.55 3.22 11.51
C ASN A 5 -19.35 2.42 10.95
N PHE A 6 -19.45 1.08 10.92
CA PHE A 6 -18.40 0.24 10.36
C PHE A 6 -18.41 0.27 8.83
N ILE A 7 -19.59 0.29 8.21
CA ILE A 7 -19.75 0.45 6.75
C ILE A 7 -19.19 1.80 6.31
N ASP A 8 -19.55 2.88 7.01
CA ASP A 8 -19.04 4.23 6.73
C ASP A 8 -17.51 4.28 6.85
N PHE A 9 -16.96 3.71 7.93
CA PHE A 9 -15.51 3.58 8.11
C PHE A 9 -14.85 2.80 6.96
N GLN A 10 -15.43 1.69 6.51
CA GLN A 10 -14.89 0.92 5.39
C GLN A 10 -14.89 1.72 4.10
N GLN A 11 -15.96 2.49 3.83
CA GLN A 11 -16.04 3.34 2.65
C GLN A 11 -14.97 4.43 2.69
N GLU A 12 -14.84 5.15 3.81
CA GLU A 12 -13.79 6.16 3.99
C GLU A 12 -12.38 5.57 3.82
N LEU A 13 -12.16 4.36 4.35
CA LEU A 13 -10.89 3.66 4.21
C LEU A 13 -10.58 3.32 2.75
N ILE A 14 -11.57 2.83 2.00
CA ILE A 14 -11.43 2.53 0.56
C ILE A 14 -11.14 3.80 -0.23
N GLU A 15 -11.88 4.88 -0.01
CA GLU A 15 -11.66 6.17 -0.66
C GLU A 15 -10.26 6.71 -0.36
N GLY A 16 -9.82 6.63 0.90
CA GLY A 16 -8.48 7.02 1.31
C GLY A 16 -7.38 6.18 0.64
N VAL A 17 -7.59 4.87 0.46
CA VAL A 17 -6.67 3.99 -0.28
C VAL A 17 -6.59 4.41 -1.75
N LEU A 18 -7.74 4.64 -2.39
CA LEU A 18 -7.80 5.05 -3.79
C LEU A 18 -7.08 6.37 -4.02
N GLN A 19 -7.36 7.39 -3.20
CA GLN A 19 -6.70 8.69 -3.29
C GLN A 19 -5.18 8.59 -3.12
N LYS A 20 -4.71 7.84 -2.12
CA LYS A 20 -3.27 7.61 -1.90
C LYS A 20 -2.61 6.92 -3.09
N LYS A 21 -3.27 5.92 -3.68
CA LYS A 21 -2.77 5.22 -4.86
C LYS A 21 -2.74 6.15 -6.08
N ILE A 22 -3.79 6.93 -6.33
CA ILE A 22 -3.81 7.92 -7.41
C ILE A 22 -2.63 8.88 -7.29
N HIS A 23 -2.43 9.48 -6.11
CA HIS A 23 -1.34 10.42 -5.88
C HIS A 23 0.04 9.76 -6.06
N LEU A 24 0.21 8.54 -5.57
CA LEU A 24 1.44 7.77 -5.78
C LEU A 24 1.71 7.55 -7.27
N HIS A 25 0.70 7.11 -8.03
CA HIS A 25 0.85 6.87 -9.46
C HIS A 25 1.19 8.14 -10.24
N GLN A 26 0.51 9.27 -9.95
CA GLN A 26 0.81 10.57 -10.55
C GLN A 26 2.27 11.01 -10.32
N LYS A 27 2.79 10.79 -9.10
CA LYS A 27 4.19 11.09 -8.78
C LYS A 27 5.17 10.26 -9.62
N TYR A 28 4.89 8.98 -9.80
CA TYR A 28 5.75 8.10 -10.61
C TYR A 28 5.63 8.37 -12.10
N GLU A 29 4.44 8.72 -12.58
CA GLU A 29 4.21 9.17 -13.95
C GLU A 29 5.06 10.40 -14.28
N TYR A 30 5.08 11.40 -13.40
CA TYR A 30 5.95 12.57 -13.53
C TYR A 30 7.44 12.18 -13.67
N PHE A 31 7.94 11.25 -12.85
CA PHE A 31 9.33 10.79 -12.97
C PHE A 31 9.61 10.06 -14.27
N LEU A 32 8.68 9.23 -14.74
CA LEU A 32 8.80 8.49 -15.99
C LEU A 32 8.76 9.45 -17.19
N GLU A 33 7.93 10.48 -17.15
CA GLU A 33 7.88 11.54 -18.16
C GLU A 33 9.21 12.31 -18.22
N LYS A 34 9.75 12.76 -17.08
CA LYS A 34 11.06 13.42 -17.05
C LYS A 34 12.19 12.52 -17.55
N LEU A 35 12.12 11.22 -17.25
CA LEU A 35 13.08 10.25 -17.75
C LEU A 35 12.96 10.05 -19.27
N SER A 36 11.74 10.04 -19.81
CA SER A 36 11.49 9.79 -21.24
C SER A 36 12.10 10.90 -22.12
N ILE A 37 11.94 12.17 -21.72
CA ILE A 37 12.47 13.34 -22.44
C ILE A 37 13.96 13.63 -22.18
N SER A 38 14.56 12.98 -21.18
CA SER A 38 15.97 13.23 -20.83
C SER A 38 16.94 12.79 -21.94
N ASN A 39 18.12 13.41 -22.03
CA ASN A 39 19.17 13.02 -22.99
C ASN A 39 20.00 11.79 -22.52
N LYS A 40 19.44 10.94 -21.66
CA LYS A 40 20.12 9.74 -21.15
C LYS A 40 20.07 8.60 -22.18
N SER A 41 21.05 7.70 -22.10
CA SER A 41 21.10 6.52 -22.98
C SER A 41 19.85 5.63 -22.79
N LYS A 42 19.45 4.93 -23.85
CA LYS A 42 18.31 3.99 -23.81
C LYS A 42 18.47 2.94 -22.70
N VAL A 43 19.69 2.42 -22.52
CA VAL A 43 20.02 1.44 -21.46
C VAL A 43 19.78 2.03 -20.07
N TYR A 44 20.24 3.26 -19.83
CA TYR A 44 20.03 3.93 -18.54
C TYR A 44 18.55 4.16 -18.26
N LYS A 45 17.80 4.66 -19.26
CA LYS A 45 16.35 4.86 -19.15
C LYS A 45 15.64 3.56 -18.80
N LEU A 46 15.97 2.45 -19.47
CA LEU A 46 15.39 1.14 -19.19
C LEU A 46 15.64 0.67 -17.75
N ILE A 47 16.89 0.75 -17.27
CA ILE A 47 17.24 0.34 -15.91
C ILE A 47 16.49 1.18 -14.88
N LEU A 48 16.45 2.49 -15.07
CA LEU A 48 15.79 3.39 -14.14
C LEU A 48 14.26 3.22 -14.17
N SER A 49 13.65 3.07 -15.34
CA SER A 49 12.21 2.79 -15.46
C SER A 49 11.82 1.49 -14.77
N LYS A 50 12.61 0.42 -14.92
CA LYS A 50 12.38 -0.84 -14.18
C LYS A 50 12.42 -0.62 -12.67
N ARG A 51 13.43 0.10 -12.17
CA ARG A 51 13.55 0.41 -10.74
C ARG A 51 12.37 1.24 -10.23
N LEU A 52 11.95 2.26 -10.97
CA LEU A 52 10.80 3.10 -10.64
C LEU A 52 9.52 2.28 -10.58
N LEU A 53 9.25 1.45 -11.60
CA LEU A 53 8.08 0.59 -11.65
C LEU A 53 8.05 -0.43 -10.49
N SER A 54 9.16 -1.12 -10.22
CA SER A 54 9.25 -2.05 -9.09
C SER A 54 9.05 -1.36 -7.74
N ARG A 55 9.40 -0.07 -7.63
CA ARG A 55 9.18 0.71 -6.41
C ARG A 55 7.73 1.16 -6.28
N LEU A 56 7.12 1.64 -7.37
CA LEU A 56 5.70 1.97 -7.43
C LEU A 56 4.83 0.78 -6.99
N ILE A 57 5.06 -0.42 -7.52
CA ILE A 57 4.28 -1.61 -7.16
C ILE A 57 4.41 -1.92 -5.66
N ARG A 58 5.62 -1.86 -5.11
CA ARG A 58 5.85 -2.12 -3.67
C ARG A 58 5.17 -1.10 -2.77
N GLU A 59 5.30 0.18 -3.08
CA GLU A 59 4.67 1.26 -2.31
C GLU A 59 3.14 1.22 -2.43
N SER A 60 2.60 0.94 -3.62
CA SER A 60 1.17 0.78 -3.88
C SER A 60 0.56 -0.40 -3.11
N ASN A 61 1.27 -1.52 -3.05
CA ASN A 61 0.86 -2.68 -2.24
C ASN A 61 0.93 -2.38 -0.74
N LYS A 62 1.94 -1.65 -0.29
CA LYS A 62 2.06 -1.25 1.12
C LYS A 62 0.84 -0.43 1.57
N ILE A 63 0.37 0.51 0.76
CA ILE A 63 -0.85 1.29 1.05
C ILE A 63 -2.05 0.35 1.31
N LEU A 64 -2.21 -0.68 0.48
CA LEU A 64 -3.29 -1.64 0.63
C LEU A 64 -3.14 -2.48 1.90
N ILE A 65 -1.94 -2.99 2.18
CA ILE A 65 -1.65 -3.79 3.38
C ILE A 65 -1.90 -2.98 4.65
N ASP A 66 -1.47 -1.71 4.69
CA ASP A 66 -1.67 -0.85 5.84
C ASP A 66 -3.16 -0.55 6.07
N ALA A 67 -3.94 -0.39 5.00
CA ALA A 67 -5.39 -0.26 5.10
C ALA A 67 -6.07 -1.55 5.56
N GLN A 68 -5.67 -2.71 5.06
CA GLN A 68 -6.18 -4.01 5.53
C GLN A 68 -5.93 -4.17 7.04
N LYS A 69 -4.70 -3.90 7.50
CA LYS A 69 -4.37 -3.90 8.94
C LYS A 69 -5.25 -2.94 9.74
N CYS A 70 -5.55 -1.76 9.19
CA CYS A 70 -6.47 -0.83 9.80
C CYS A 70 -7.87 -1.46 9.91
N SER A 71 -8.43 -1.94 8.80
CA SER A 71 -9.76 -2.56 8.78
C SER A 71 -9.88 -3.75 9.73
N THR A 72 -8.87 -4.62 9.80
CA THR A 72 -8.86 -5.78 10.70
C THR A 72 -8.94 -5.36 12.17
N LYS A 73 -8.24 -4.29 12.56
CA LYS A 73 -8.29 -3.78 13.95
C LYS A 73 -9.66 -3.24 14.36
N TYR A 74 -10.47 -2.79 13.42
CA TYR A 74 -11.78 -2.20 13.68
C TYR A 74 -12.94 -3.19 13.42
N CYS A 75 -12.66 -4.42 12.97
CA CYS A 75 -13.66 -5.48 12.83
C CYS A 75 -13.90 -6.11 14.22
N SER A 76 -15.12 -5.98 14.76
CA SER A 76 -15.53 -6.64 16.02
C SER A 76 -15.54 -8.18 15.93
N CYS A 77 -15.40 -8.69 14.71
CA CYS A 77 -15.27 -10.09 14.31
C CYS A 77 -14.09 -10.83 14.97
N PHE A 78 -13.12 -10.08 15.50
CA PHE A 78 -11.91 -10.63 16.15
C PHE A 78 -11.94 -10.50 17.69
N GLU A 79 -13.06 -10.07 18.29
CA GLU A 79 -13.19 -9.97 19.76
C GLU A 79 -13.61 -11.31 20.41
N ASP A 80 -14.20 -12.25 19.67
CA ASP A 80 -14.73 -13.52 20.20
C ASP A 80 -13.93 -14.77 19.79
N GLU A 81 -12.70 -14.60 19.33
CA GLU A 81 -11.82 -15.73 19.05
C GLU A 81 -10.55 -15.60 19.89
N ASP A 82 -10.54 -16.35 21.01
CA ASP A 82 -9.39 -17.08 21.53
C ASP A 82 -8.80 -18.01 20.45
N LEU A 83 -8.53 -17.48 19.26
CA LEU A 83 -7.66 -18.12 18.30
C LEU A 83 -6.25 -17.89 18.80
N ASP A 84 -5.71 -19.01 19.27
CA ASP A 84 -4.32 -19.37 19.48
C ASP A 84 -3.46 -19.07 18.23
N VAL A 85 -3.42 -17.80 17.81
CA VAL A 85 -2.48 -17.29 16.81
C VAL A 85 -1.16 -17.23 17.54
N LYS A 86 -0.43 -18.35 17.47
CA LYS A 86 1.00 -18.44 17.77
C LYS A 86 1.66 -17.16 17.25
N ARG A 87 2.04 -16.27 18.18
CA ARG A 87 2.93 -15.14 17.87
C ARG A 87 4.10 -15.73 17.07
N PRO A 88 4.47 -15.17 15.91
CA PRO A 88 5.72 -15.57 15.30
C PRO A 88 6.82 -15.29 16.32
N ASN A 89 7.54 -16.36 16.68
CA ASN A 89 8.60 -16.36 17.68
C ASN A 89 9.47 -15.11 17.58
N SER A 90 9.72 -14.50 18.74
CA SER A 90 10.51 -13.28 18.94
C SER A 90 12.02 -13.48 18.73
N ASN A 91 12.43 -14.13 17.64
CA ASN A 91 13.84 -14.33 17.28
C ASN A 91 14.22 -13.67 15.94
N TRP A 92 13.72 -12.46 15.70
CA TRP A 92 14.24 -11.57 14.65
C TRP A 92 14.82 -10.28 15.22
N ILE A 93 15.54 -10.37 16.34
CA ILE A 93 16.50 -9.36 16.77
C ILE A 93 17.69 -10.09 17.42
N HIS A 94 18.68 -10.42 16.59
CA HIS A 94 20.09 -10.43 16.96
C HIS A 94 20.90 -9.98 15.75
#